data_AF-A0A9P5Q9B6-F1
#
_entry.id   AF-A0A9P5Q9B6-F1
#
_cell.length_a   1.000
_cell.length_b   1.000
_cell.length_c   1.000
_cell.angle_alpha   90.00
_cell.angle_beta   90.00
_cell.angle_gamma   90.00
#
_symmetry.space_group_name_H-M   'P 1'
#
loop_
_entity.id
_entity.type
_entity.pdbx_description
1 polymer ?
#
loop_
_entity_poly.entity_id
_entity_poly.type
_entity_poly.pdbx_seq_one_letter_code
_entity_poly.pdbx_strand_id
1 'polypeptide(L)'
;MYKRPYHGDGTIGERTHILPYHANRPPAETPQKIVPSRSPYMLQMPIDTSPRVLPPQPSTSFREVVGSRPLPTTMPTFPYPAVVDTRRPLYMDTTAGSLMTTAERQTVRVAQDNTRPARRTPGIIPRPEIDGMLLHALVKEEIGDWYTYDQQIKTDSAPHSAIRSVTGFFKCYGCEREWNSNGICVEIWMSSTGHQYRTRLSSQTCNNCNIFVEPDVFKDNYVTKVVKVLDGWTGQRSMVKPLQYYPSTGPHKASKCHACRNGIRH
;
A
#
# COMPACT_ATOMS: atom_id res chain seq x y z
N MET A 1 -18.96 22.09 39.26
CA MET A 1 -20.06 21.28 38.71
C MET A 1 -21.37 22.04 38.90
N TYR A 2 -21.86 22.74 37.87
CA TYR A 2 -23.09 23.52 37.94
C TYR A 2 -24.25 22.73 37.31
N LYS A 3 -25.26 22.40 38.11
CA LYS A 3 -26.56 21.88 37.65
C LYS A 3 -27.45 23.07 37.30
N ARG A 4 -27.95 23.12 36.05
CA ARG A 4 -29.07 24.00 35.66
C ARG A 4 -30.39 23.23 35.77
N PRO A 5 -31.50 23.90 36.15
CA PRO A 5 -32.82 23.28 36.18
C PRO A 5 -33.44 23.21 34.78
N TYR A 6 -34.14 22.11 34.52
CA TYR A 6 -35.03 21.91 33.37
C TYR A 6 -36.34 22.68 33.61
N HIS A 7 -36.69 23.56 32.67
CA HIS A 7 -38.07 24.01 32.49
C HIS A 7 -38.70 23.18 31.37
N GLY A 8 -39.78 22.49 31.70
CA GLY A 8 -40.72 21.93 30.74
C GLY A 8 -41.82 22.91 30.39
N ASP A 9 -42.45 22.61 29.25
CA ASP A 9 -43.86 22.79 28.88
C ASP A 9 -44.13 23.62 27.62
N GLY A 10 -45.01 23.05 26.78
CA GLY A 10 -45.66 23.72 25.64
C GLY A 10 -45.55 22.92 24.32
N THR A 11 -46.22 21.76 24.20
CA THR A 11 -47.54 21.57 23.58
C THR A 11 -47.62 21.54 22.04
N ILE A 12 -47.96 20.33 21.56
CA ILE A 12 -48.97 19.95 20.55
C ILE A 12 -48.87 20.55 19.13
N GLY A 13 -48.63 19.67 18.17
CA GLY A 13 -48.76 19.91 16.74
C GLY A 13 -48.74 18.60 15.96
N GLU A 14 -49.73 17.74 16.20
CA GLU A 14 -50.01 16.55 15.38
C GLU A 14 -50.43 16.98 13.96
N ARG A 15 -49.66 16.53 12.95
CA ARG A 15 -50.16 16.42 11.58
C ARG A 15 -49.47 15.27 10.85
N THR A 16 -49.90 14.06 11.18
CA THR A 16 -49.59 12.84 10.44
C THR A 16 -50.38 12.82 9.14
N HIS A 17 -49.73 13.16 8.04
CA HIS A 17 -50.22 12.79 6.71
C HIS A 17 -49.97 11.30 6.49
N ILE A 18 -51.00 10.48 6.72
CA ILE A 18 -51.04 9.07 6.33
C ILE A 18 -51.39 9.04 4.84
N LEU A 19 -50.41 8.68 4.00
CA LEU A 19 -50.65 8.26 2.61
C LEU A 19 -51.03 6.78 2.60
N PRO A 20 -52.05 6.36 1.84
CA PRO A 20 -52.36 4.94 1.66
C PRO A 20 -51.31 4.31 0.75
N TYR A 21 -50.40 3.52 1.33
CA TYR A 21 -49.50 2.67 0.57
C TYR A 21 -50.27 1.43 0.10
N HIS A 22 -50.64 1.42 -1.19
CA HIS A 22 -51.21 0.25 -1.84
C HIS A 22 -50.23 -0.93 -1.78
N ALA A 23 -50.63 -1.99 -1.07
CA ALA A 23 -49.91 -3.24 -1.00
C ALA A 23 -50.13 -4.07 -2.27
N ASN A 24 -49.22 -3.96 -3.24
CA ASN A 24 -48.98 -5.01 -4.23
C ASN A 24 -47.78 -5.82 -3.76
N ARG A 25 -48.03 -6.78 -2.86
CA ARG A 25 -47.05 -7.78 -2.44
C ARG A 25 -47.15 -8.95 -3.42
N PRO A 26 -46.16 -9.21 -4.29
CA PRO A 26 -46.15 -10.44 -5.07
C PRO A 26 -46.09 -11.64 -4.11
N PRO A 27 -46.70 -12.79 -4.49
CA PRO A 27 -46.69 -13.99 -3.67
C PRO A 27 -45.24 -14.45 -3.42
N ALA A 28 -44.99 -14.90 -2.20
CA ALA A 28 -43.69 -15.44 -1.78
C ALA A 28 -43.32 -16.62 -2.70
N GLU A 29 -42.22 -16.46 -3.43
CA GLU A 29 -41.60 -17.57 -4.15
C GLU A 29 -41.13 -18.62 -3.16
N THR A 30 -41.65 -19.83 -3.33
CA THR A 30 -41.26 -21.03 -2.63
C THR A 30 -39.76 -21.26 -2.79
N PRO A 31 -39.00 -21.57 -1.72
CA PRO A 31 -37.58 -21.84 -1.84
C PRO A 31 -37.34 -23.06 -2.72
N GLN A 32 -36.84 -22.83 -3.94
CA GLN A 32 -36.35 -23.89 -4.81
C GLN A 32 -35.18 -24.56 -4.10
N LYS A 33 -35.31 -25.86 -3.84
CA LYS A 33 -34.20 -26.72 -3.43
C LYS A 33 -33.10 -26.61 -4.49
N ILE A 34 -32.01 -25.94 -4.15
CA ILE A 34 -30.78 -25.95 -4.94
C ILE A 34 -30.26 -27.37 -4.93
N VAL A 35 -30.50 -28.11 -6.02
CA VAL A 35 -29.80 -29.35 -6.31
C VAL A 35 -28.38 -28.94 -6.73
N PRO A 36 -27.32 -29.44 -6.08
CA PRO A 36 -25.96 -29.11 -6.47
C PRO A 36 -25.72 -29.63 -7.89
N SER A 37 -25.56 -28.69 -8.83
CA SER A 37 -25.12 -28.96 -10.19
C SER A 37 -23.73 -29.60 -10.12
N ARG A 38 -23.66 -30.88 -10.44
CA ARG A 38 -22.40 -31.59 -10.67
C ARG A 38 -21.76 -31.01 -11.92
N SER A 39 -20.72 -30.19 -11.72
CA SER A 39 -19.80 -29.78 -12.77
C SER A 39 -19.19 -31.03 -13.46
N PRO A 40 -19.27 -31.18 -14.79
CA PRO A 40 -18.77 -32.36 -15.49
C PRO A 40 -17.29 -32.29 -15.88
N TYR A 41 -16.50 -31.34 -15.35
CA TYR A 41 -15.07 -31.23 -15.65
C TYR A 41 -14.19 -31.46 -14.42
N MET A 42 -14.17 -32.71 -13.94
CA MET A 42 -13.05 -33.24 -13.17
C MET A 42 -12.28 -34.17 -14.10
N LEU A 43 -11.34 -33.61 -14.87
CA LEU A 43 -10.31 -34.40 -15.53
C LEU A 43 -9.51 -35.09 -14.43
N GLN A 44 -9.75 -36.39 -14.26
CA GLN A 44 -8.94 -37.27 -13.44
C GLN A 44 -7.52 -37.27 -14.01
N MET A 45 -6.62 -36.53 -13.35
CA MET A 45 -5.20 -36.70 -13.58
C MET A 45 -4.81 -38.09 -13.09
N PRO A 46 -4.12 -38.91 -13.90
CA PRO A 46 -3.64 -40.21 -13.46
C PRO A 46 -2.72 -40.01 -12.26
N ILE A 47 -3.02 -40.73 -11.18
CA ILE A 47 -2.16 -40.82 -10.01
C ILE A 47 -0.97 -41.65 -10.46
N ASP A 48 0.17 -41.00 -10.70
CA ASP A 48 1.44 -41.67 -10.94
C ASP A 48 1.87 -42.35 -9.63
N THR A 49 1.62 -43.66 -9.54
CA THR A 49 2.01 -44.53 -8.43
C THR A 49 3.44 -45.04 -8.55
N SER A 50 4.26 -44.44 -9.42
CA SER A 50 5.66 -44.81 -9.52
C SER A 50 6.38 -44.60 -8.18
N PRO A 51 7.03 -45.64 -7.63
CA PRO A 51 7.75 -45.51 -6.36
C PRO A 51 8.85 -44.46 -6.50
N ARG A 52 8.76 -43.45 -5.65
CA ARG A 52 9.71 -42.33 -5.57
C ARG A 52 11.07 -42.89 -5.12
N VAL A 53 11.95 -43.19 -6.07
CA VAL A 53 13.34 -43.56 -5.79
C VAL A 53 14.01 -42.34 -5.16
N LEU A 54 14.23 -42.39 -3.85
CA LEU A 54 14.98 -41.35 -3.14
C LEU A 54 16.44 -41.39 -3.63
N PRO A 55 17.03 -40.23 -3.97
CA PRO A 55 18.44 -40.18 -4.33
C PRO A 55 19.31 -40.65 -3.15
N PRO A 56 20.45 -41.31 -3.41
CA PRO A 56 21.35 -41.76 -2.36
C PRO A 56 21.84 -40.57 -1.54
N GLN A 57 21.71 -40.68 -0.21
CA GLN A 57 22.20 -39.71 0.75
C GLN A 57 23.73 -39.59 0.60
N PRO A 58 24.30 -38.37 0.47
CA PRO A 58 25.75 -38.21 0.47
C PRO A 58 26.31 -38.58 1.85
N SER A 59 27.30 -39.48 1.85
CA SER A 59 28.04 -39.90 3.04
C SER A 59 28.88 -38.74 3.58
N THR A 60 28.41 -38.10 4.64
CA THR A 60 29.14 -37.06 5.35
C THR A 60 30.20 -37.70 6.27
N SER A 61 31.37 -38.01 5.69
CA SER A 61 32.61 -38.17 6.47
C SER A 61 33.44 -36.90 6.34
N PHE A 62 33.02 -35.83 7.04
CA PHE A 62 33.79 -34.59 7.11
C PHE A 62 34.82 -34.72 8.25
N ARG A 63 36.08 -34.83 7.85
CA ARG A 63 37.24 -34.89 8.73
C ARG A 63 37.56 -33.46 9.17
N GLU A 64 37.44 -33.17 10.46
CA GLU A 64 37.87 -31.89 11.06
C GLU A 64 39.38 -31.71 10.85
N VAL A 65 39.75 -30.65 10.12
CA VAL A 65 41.11 -30.10 10.14
C VAL A 65 41.01 -28.71 10.75
N VAL A 66 41.30 -28.64 12.03
CA VAL A 66 41.42 -27.40 12.81
C VAL A 66 42.69 -26.66 12.34
N GLY A 67 42.50 -25.57 11.60
CA GLY A 67 43.55 -24.66 11.20
C GLY A 67 43.22 -23.24 11.64
N SER A 68 43.65 -22.87 12.84
CA SER A 68 43.51 -21.53 13.41
C SER A 68 44.25 -20.49 12.55
N ARG A 69 43.52 -19.53 11.98
CA ARG A 69 44.09 -18.30 11.40
C ARG A 69 43.84 -17.11 12.33
N PRO A 70 44.86 -16.30 12.65
CA PRO A 70 44.67 -15.08 13.44
C PRO A 70 44.02 -13.96 12.60
N LEU A 71 43.09 -13.23 13.24
CA LEU A 71 42.44 -12.04 12.74
C LEU A 71 43.40 -10.83 12.78
N PRO A 72 43.48 -10.00 11.73
CA PRO A 72 44.15 -8.71 11.82
C PRO A 72 43.25 -7.67 12.51
N THR A 73 43.72 -7.20 13.66
CA THR A 73 43.17 -6.07 14.42
C THR A 73 43.72 -4.76 13.85
N THR A 74 42.98 -4.09 12.97
CA THR A 74 43.15 -2.63 12.78
C THR A 74 41.89 -2.03 12.14
N MET A 75 41.14 -1.26 12.91
CA MET A 75 40.06 -0.40 12.40
C MET A 75 40.66 0.98 12.09
N PRO A 76 40.45 1.55 10.89
CA PRO A 76 40.87 2.91 10.59
C PRO A 76 39.97 3.93 11.30
N THR A 77 40.59 4.82 12.06
CA THR A 77 39.96 6.00 12.67
C THR A 77 39.69 7.05 11.60
N PHE A 78 38.41 7.31 11.33
CA PHE A 78 37.99 8.42 10.46
C PHE A 78 37.80 9.71 11.29
N PRO A 79 38.39 10.84 10.89
CA PRO A 79 38.12 12.13 11.52
C PRO A 79 36.76 12.69 11.05
N TYR A 80 35.88 12.98 12.01
CA TYR A 80 34.64 13.73 11.77
C TYR A 80 34.96 15.21 11.49
N PRO A 81 34.36 15.85 10.47
CA PRO A 81 34.45 17.29 10.28
C PRO A 81 33.54 18.05 11.27
N ALA A 82 34.06 19.18 11.75
CA ALA A 82 33.46 20.07 12.73
C ALA A 82 32.12 20.67 12.28
N VAL A 83 31.17 20.69 13.21
CA VAL A 83 29.87 21.36 13.09
C VAL A 83 30.08 22.87 13.21
N VAL A 84 29.76 23.62 12.16
CA VAL A 84 29.73 25.10 12.19
C VAL A 84 28.34 25.54 12.66
N ASP A 85 28.29 26.05 13.90
CA ASP A 85 27.13 26.69 14.53
C ASP A 85 26.93 28.11 13.97
N THR A 86 26.01 28.28 13.02
CA THR A 86 25.58 29.61 12.57
C THR A 86 24.38 30.07 13.41
N ARG A 87 24.69 30.77 14.49
CA ARG A 87 23.73 31.55 15.28
C ARG A 87 23.18 32.74 14.49
N ARG A 88 21.83 32.84 14.48
CA ARG A 88 20.91 34.02 14.53
C ARG A 88 21.31 35.34 13.85
N PRO A 89 20.29 36.04 13.32
CA PRO A 89 19.82 37.22 14.07
C PRO A 89 18.31 37.21 14.39
N LEU A 90 18.02 37.79 15.56
CA LEU A 90 16.71 38.19 16.06
C LEU A 90 16.17 39.36 15.23
N TYR A 91 14.95 39.24 14.70
CA TYR A 91 14.22 40.39 14.15
C TYR A 91 13.35 41.01 15.24
N MET A 92 13.52 42.32 15.43
CA MET A 92 12.82 43.14 16.40
C MET A 92 11.39 43.43 15.96
N ASP A 93 10.48 43.36 16.92
CA ASP A 93 9.15 43.96 16.87
C ASP A 93 9.23 45.46 16.62
N THR A 94 8.27 45.99 15.86
CA THR A 94 7.94 47.42 15.94
C THR A 94 6.42 47.60 15.90
N THR A 95 5.93 48.09 17.03
CA THR A 95 4.56 48.50 17.32
C THR A 95 4.30 49.91 16.81
N ALA A 96 3.14 50.14 16.19
CA ALA A 96 2.29 51.35 16.20
C ALA A 96 1.33 51.24 15.00
N GLY A 97 0.01 51.17 15.16
CA GLY A 97 -0.81 52.22 15.77
C GLY A 97 -1.49 52.98 14.63
N SER A 98 -2.68 52.56 14.21
CA SER A 98 -3.54 53.38 13.34
C SER A 98 -5.00 53.04 13.57
N LEU A 99 -5.67 53.94 14.30
CA LEU A 99 -7.11 54.04 14.45
C LEU A 99 -7.66 54.77 13.22
N MET A 100 -8.49 54.08 12.42
CA MET A 100 -9.33 54.73 11.40
C MET A 100 -10.76 54.23 11.57
N THR A 101 -11.54 55.12 12.16
CA THR A 101 -12.95 55.47 11.93
C THR A 101 -13.81 54.55 11.06
N THR A 102 -14.90 54.11 11.69
CA THR A 102 -16.17 53.64 11.12
C THR A 102 -16.84 54.66 10.20
N ALA A 103 -17.10 54.30 8.95
CA ALA A 103 -18.31 54.71 8.20
C ALA A 103 -18.51 53.85 6.94
N GLU A 104 -19.77 53.45 6.73
CA GLU A 104 -20.41 53.00 5.48
C GLU A 104 -20.01 51.66 4.84
N ARG A 105 -20.70 50.64 5.36
CA ARG A 105 -21.16 49.43 4.66
C ARG A 105 -22.02 49.78 3.43
N GLN A 106 -21.53 49.48 2.25
CA GLN A 106 -22.33 48.88 1.17
C GLN A 106 -21.52 47.72 0.56
N THR A 107 -21.73 46.52 1.12
CA THR A 107 -21.06 45.30 0.67
C THR A 107 -21.76 44.74 -0.56
N VAL A 108 -21.30 45.12 -1.74
CA VAL A 108 -21.40 44.27 -2.93
C VAL A 108 -20.45 43.10 -2.69
N ARG A 109 -20.99 41.94 -2.28
CA ARG A 109 -20.22 40.70 -2.15
C ARG A 109 -19.91 40.17 -3.56
N VAL A 110 -18.91 40.79 -4.20
CA VAL A 110 -18.21 40.15 -5.31
C VAL A 110 -17.52 38.94 -4.69
N ALA A 111 -17.95 37.74 -5.08
CA ALA A 111 -17.28 36.50 -4.72
C ALA A 111 -15.86 36.57 -5.33
N GLN A 112 -14.92 37.09 -4.56
CA GLN A 112 -13.50 36.99 -4.86
C GLN A 112 -13.14 35.52 -4.69
N ASP A 113 -13.12 34.83 -5.82
CA ASP A 113 -12.58 33.49 -5.96
C ASP A 113 -11.08 33.56 -5.60
N ASN A 114 -10.80 33.43 -4.29
CA ASN A 114 -9.46 33.38 -3.71
C ASN A 114 -8.82 32.01 -3.99
N THR A 115 -8.91 31.52 -5.23
CA THR A 115 -8.13 30.38 -5.71
C THR A 115 -6.69 30.84 -5.89
N ARG A 116 -5.96 30.88 -4.77
CA ARG A 116 -4.52 31.10 -4.72
C ARG A 116 -3.87 30.09 -5.69
N PRO A 117 -3.20 30.53 -6.78
CA PRO A 117 -2.64 29.62 -7.75
C PRO A 117 -1.63 28.72 -7.04
N ALA A 118 -1.90 27.42 -7.07
CA ALA A 118 -1.05 26.42 -6.43
C ALA A 118 0.39 26.63 -6.88
N ARG A 119 1.29 26.81 -5.90
CA ARG A 119 2.73 26.94 -6.11
C ARG A 119 3.18 25.65 -6.80
N ARG A 120 3.35 25.67 -8.12
CA ARG A 120 3.76 24.50 -8.90
C ARG A 120 5.19 24.16 -8.53
N THR A 121 5.37 23.13 -7.71
CA THR A 121 6.69 22.53 -7.48
C THR A 121 7.21 22.04 -8.84
N PRO A 122 8.40 22.47 -9.28
CA PRO A 122 8.90 22.12 -10.61
C PRO A 122 9.08 20.59 -10.75
N GLY A 123 8.43 20.02 -11.78
CA GLY A 123 8.99 18.93 -12.57
C GLY A 123 8.79 17.47 -12.14
N ILE A 124 8.11 17.15 -11.02
CA ILE A 124 7.84 15.73 -10.70
C ILE A 124 6.72 15.23 -11.63
N ILE A 125 7.09 14.50 -12.67
CA ILE A 125 6.12 13.83 -13.55
C ILE A 125 5.47 12.70 -12.74
N PRO A 126 4.16 12.77 -12.49
CA PRO A 126 3.46 11.73 -11.74
C PRO A 126 3.52 10.41 -12.51
N ARG A 127 4.14 9.39 -11.90
CA ARG A 127 4.22 8.04 -12.48
C ARG A 127 3.08 7.18 -11.91
N PRO A 128 2.21 6.63 -12.76
CA PRO A 128 1.11 5.76 -12.29
C PRO A 128 1.62 4.41 -11.76
N GLU A 129 2.82 4.01 -12.18
CA GLU A 129 3.46 2.75 -11.85
C GLU A 129 4.92 3.01 -11.49
N ILE A 130 5.40 2.29 -10.47
CA ILE A 130 6.78 2.36 -10.01
C ILE A 130 7.40 0.98 -10.13
N ASP A 131 8.59 0.92 -10.73
CA ASP A 131 9.37 -0.30 -10.80
C ASP A 131 9.99 -0.61 -9.43
N GLY A 132 9.86 -1.86 -8.97
CA GLY A 132 10.32 -2.27 -7.65
C GLY A 132 11.82 -2.51 -7.53
N MET A 133 12.63 -2.17 -8.54
CA MET A 133 14.10 -2.37 -8.53
C MET A 133 14.77 -1.75 -7.30
N LEU A 134 14.34 -0.57 -6.87
CA LEU A 134 14.92 0.11 -5.70
C LEU A 134 14.68 -0.66 -4.39
N LEU A 135 13.66 -1.52 -4.37
CA LEU A 135 13.35 -2.38 -3.23
C LEU A 135 13.96 -3.79 -3.37
N HIS A 136 14.57 -4.12 -4.51
CA HIS A 136 15.19 -5.43 -4.73
C HIS A 136 16.31 -5.69 -3.72
N ALA A 137 17.12 -4.69 -3.37
CA ALA A 137 18.21 -4.87 -2.40
C ALA A 137 17.71 -5.46 -1.07
N LEU A 138 16.56 -4.98 -0.57
CA LEU A 138 15.93 -5.47 0.66
C LEU A 138 15.42 -6.92 0.52
N VAL A 139 14.88 -7.25 -0.65
CA VAL A 139 14.42 -8.62 -0.94
C VAL A 139 15.63 -9.55 -1.07
N LYS A 140 16.72 -9.07 -1.68
CA LYS A 140 17.98 -9.79 -1.83
C LYS A 140 18.63 -10.10 -0.47
N GLU A 141 18.58 -9.17 0.48
CA GLU A 141 19.07 -9.42 1.85
C GLU A 141 18.36 -10.61 2.52
N GLU A 142 17.05 -10.78 2.28
CA GLU A 142 16.25 -11.86 2.87
C GLU A 142 16.38 -13.19 2.11
N ILE A 143 16.57 -13.16 0.78
CA ILE A 143 16.57 -14.37 -0.05
C ILE A 143 17.96 -14.82 -0.49
N GLY A 144 19.01 -14.00 -0.34
CA GLY A 144 20.33 -14.26 -0.92
C GLY A 144 20.33 -14.21 -2.45
N ASP A 145 21.18 -15.02 -3.09
CA ASP A 145 21.37 -15.05 -4.55
C ASP A 145 20.43 -16.03 -5.29
N TRP A 146 19.35 -16.47 -4.64
CA TRP A 146 18.40 -17.43 -5.23
C TRP A 146 17.60 -16.84 -6.40
N TYR A 147 17.41 -15.52 -6.39
CA TYR A 147 16.70 -14.78 -7.42
C TYR A 147 17.43 -13.50 -7.80
N THR A 148 17.31 -13.14 -9.06
CA THR A 148 17.81 -11.87 -9.61
C THR A 148 16.65 -11.00 -10.07
N TYR A 149 16.79 -9.69 -9.94
CA TYR A 149 15.77 -8.77 -10.43
C TYR A 149 16.02 -8.45 -11.91
N ASP A 150 14.99 -8.58 -12.73
CA ASP A 150 15.06 -8.28 -14.16
C ASP A 150 13.87 -7.43 -14.62
N GLN A 151 14.14 -6.17 -14.94
CA GLN A 151 13.14 -5.22 -15.45
C GLN A 151 12.56 -5.61 -16.82
N GLN A 152 13.28 -6.46 -17.58
CA GLN A 152 12.92 -6.84 -18.94
C GLN A 152 11.93 -8.01 -19.00
N ILE A 153 11.56 -8.60 -17.85
CA ILE A 153 10.51 -9.62 -17.80
C ILE A 153 9.22 -9.03 -18.37
N LYS A 154 8.78 -9.61 -19.49
CA LYS A 154 7.53 -9.25 -20.15
C LYS A 154 6.36 -9.87 -19.37
N THR A 155 5.38 -9.04 -19.06
CA THR A 155 4.26 -9.41 -18.18
C THR A 155 3.30 -10.43 -18.80
N ASP A 156 3.24 -10.49 -20.14
CA ASP A 156 2.37 -11.37 -20.93
C ASP A 156 2.88 -12.81 -21.06
N SER A 157 4.19 -13.02 -20.88
CA SER A 157 4.88 -14.29 -21.09
C SER A 157 5.48 -14.88 -19.81
N ALA A 158 5.28 -14.23 -18.68
CA ALA A 158 5.66 -14.74 -17.37
C ALA A 158 4.77 -15.96 -17.00
N PRO A 159 5.33 -17.16 -16.78
CA PRO A 159 4.52 -18.34 -16.40
C PRO A 159 3.85 -18.18 -15.03
N HIS A 160 4.41 -17.33 -14.18
CA HIS A 160 3.86 -17.02 -12.87
C HIS A 160 3.71 -15.53 -12.69
N SER A 161 2.52 -15.14 -12.25
CA SER A 161 2.21 -13.78 -11.82
C SER A 161 1.34 -13.83 -10.57
N ALA A 162 1.54 -12.84 -9.70
CA ALA A 162 0.74 -12.67 -8.50
C ALA A 162 0.53 -11.21 -8.22
N ILE A 163 -0.63 -10.93 -7.63
CA ILE A 163 -0.98 -9.61 -7.12
C ILE A 163 -1.03 -9.70 -5.60
N ARG A 164 -0.40 -8.75 -4.93
CA ARG A 164 -0.39 -8.64 -3.47
C ARG A 164 -0.71 -7.23 -3.03
N SER A 165 -1.39 -7.12 -1.90
CA SER A 165 -1.53 -5.86 -1.18
C SER A 165 -0.41 -5.72 -0.15
N VAL A 166 0.31 -4.60 -0.20
CA VAL A 166 1.29 -4.17 0.82
C VAL A 166 0.82 -2.91 1.54
N THR A 167 1.43 -2.65 2.69
CA THR A 167 1.17 -1.49 3.55
C THR A 167 2.21 -0.39 3.36
N GLY A 168 1.80 0.85 3.57
CA GLY A 168 2.67 2.03 3.46
C GLY A 168 1.90 3.33 3.59
N PHE A 169 2.50 4.42 3.14
CA PHE A 169 1.88 5.74 3.10
C PHE A 169 2.18 6.45 1.77
N PHE A 170 1.47 7.54 1.54
CA PHE A 170 1.64 8.38 0.36
C PHE A 170 1.82 9.82 0.80
N LYS A 171 2.83 10.50 0.25
CA LYS A 171 3.09 11.92 0.51
C LYS A 171 2.91 12.75 -0.76
N CYS A 172 1.84 13.52 -0.82
CA CYS A 172 1.54 14.40 -1.94
C CYS A 172 2.28 15.73 -1.82
N TYR A 173 3.35 15.90 -2.59
CA TYR A 173 4.12 17.16 -2.63
C TYR A 173 3.38 18.33 -3.29
N GLY A 174 2.31 18.07 -4.06
CA GLY A 174 1.52 19.13 -4.70
C GLY A 174 0.55 19.85 -3.76
N CYS A 175 0.17 19.23 -2.64
CA CYS A 175 -0.73 19.85 -1.65
C CYS A 175 -0.36 19.53 -0.20
N GLU A 176 0.85 19.02 0.04
CA GLU A 176 1.43 18.73 1.36
C GLU A 176 0.54 17.83 2.24
N ARG A 177 -0.16 16.88 1.62
CA ARG A 177 -1.00 15.89 2.33
C ARG A 177 -0.35 14.52 2.37
N GLU A 178 -0.61 13.82 3.46
CA GLU A 178 -0.16 12.45 3.68
C GLU A 178 -1.34 11.54 4.03
N TRP A 179 -1.29 10.28 3.61
CA TRP A 179 -2.25 9.26 4.05
C TRP A 179 -1.63 7.87 4.07
N ASN A 180 -2.08 7.04 5.02
CA ASN A 180 -1.73 5.63 5.09
C ASN A 180 -2.59 4.79 4.14
N SER A 181 -2.02 3.71 3.62
CA SER A 181 -2.72 2.73 2.80
C SER A 181 -2.29 1.32 3.15
N ASN A 182 -3.27 0.45 3.40
CA ASN A 182 -3.05 -0.98 3.61
C ASN A 182 -3.30 -1.83 2.36
N GLY A 183 -3.52 -1.16 1.22
CA GLY A 183 -3.84 -1.79 -0.05
C GLY A 183 -3.07 -1.12 -1.18
N ILE A 184 -1.74 -1.07 -1.05
CA ILE A 184 -0.86 -0.69 -2.16
C ILE A 184 -0.67 -1.94 -3.01
N CYS A 185 -1.13 -1.92 -4.26
CA CYS A 185 -1.02 -3.06 -5.15
C CYS A 185 0.43 -3.25 -5.59
N VAL A 186 0.94 -4.47 -5.40
CA VAL A 186 2.21 -4.95 -5.92
C VAL A 186 1.91 -6.11 -6.85
N GLU A 187 2.26 -5.94 -8.11
CA GLU A 187 2.28 -7.02 -9.08
C GLU A 187 3.68 -7.63 -9.09
N ILE A 188 3.74 -8.96 -9.16
CA ILE A 188 4.97 -9.74 -9.10
C ILE A 188 4.92 -10.69 -10.29
N TRP A 189 5.99 -10.74 -11.06
CA TRP A 189 6.16 -11.68 -12.17
C TRP A 189 7.46 -12.46 -12.00
N MET A 190 7.45 -13.70 -12.46
CA MET A 190 8.63 -14.55 -12.51
C MET A 190 8.88 -14.97 -13.96
N SER A 191 10.16 -14.98 -14.33
CA SER A 191 10.63 -15.49 -15.61
C SER A 191 10.36 -16.99 -15.77
N SER A 192 10.42 -17.47 -17.02
CA SER A 192 10.31 -18.90 -17.35
C SER A 192 11.42 -19.77 -16.76
N THR A 193 12.57 -19.18 -16.45
CA THR A 193 13.69 -19.89 -15.82
C THR A 193 13.49 -20.10 -14.31
N GLY A 194 12.56 -19.38 -13.69
CA GLY A 194 12.30 -19.44 -12.24
C GLY A 194 13.32 -18.70 -11.37
N HIS A 195 14.35 -18.09 -11.97
CA HIS A 195 15.46 -17.43 -11.25
C HIS A 195 15.47 -15.91 -11.36
N GLN A 196 14.64 -15.35 -12.23
CA GLN A 196 14.50 -13.90 -12.37
C GLN A 196 13.07 -13.49 -12.03
N TYR A 197 12.93 -12.35 -11.37
CA TYR A 197 11.63 -11.78 -11.03
C TYR A 197 11.60 -10.27 -11.23
N ARG A 198 10.39 -9.74 -11.32
CA ARG A 198 10.11 -8.31 -11.42
C ARG A 198 8.95 -7.95 -10.52
N THR A 199 8.94 -6.73 -10.00
CA THR A 199 7.79 -6.20 -9.28
C THR A 199 7.41 -4.80 -9.77
N ARG A 200 6.12 -4.49 -9.65
CA ARG A 200 5.58 -3.17 -9.98
C ARG A 200 4.61 -2.74 -8.89
N LEU A 201 4.79 -1.51 -8.40
CA LEU A 201 3.90 -0.89 -7.43
C LEU A 201 2.96 0.06 -8.15
N SER A 202 1.69 0.05 -7.76
CA SER A 202 0.69 0.98 -8.25
C SER A 202 0.58 2.24 -7.39
N SER A 203 0.61 3.40 -8.04
CA SER A 203 0.35 4.69 -7.40
C SER A 203 -1.13 4.88 -7.04
N GLN A 204 -1.39 5.83 -6.14
CA GLN A 204 -2.75 6.32 -5.85
C GLN A 204 -2.85 7.80 -6.18
N THR A 205 -4.03 8.24 -6.62
CA THR A 205 -4.31 9.66 -6.85
C THR A 205 -4.67 10.37 -5.55
N CYS A 206 -4.04 11.53 -5.30
CA CYS A 206 -4.36 12.37 -4.15
C CYS A 206 -5.82 12.85 -4.22
N ASN A 207 -6.55 12.79 -3.10
CA ASN A 207 -7.94 13.25 -3.04
C ASN A 207 -8.12 14.75 -3.30
N ASN A 208 -7.08 15.56 -3.08
CA ASN A 208 -7.17 17.01 -3.19
C ASN A 208 -6.81 17.51 -4.59
N CYS A 209 -5.62 17.18 -5.08
CA CYS A 209 -5.12 17.68 -6.36
C CYS A 209 -5.26 16.69 -7.52
N ASN A 210 -5.75 15.47 -7.28
CA ASN A 210 -5.90 14.40 -8.29
C ASN A 210 -4.61 13.97 -9.02
N ILE A 211 -3.43 14.30 -8.49
CA ILE A 211 -2.13 13.87 -9.01
C ILE A 211 -1.79 12.47 -8.49
N PHE A 212 -1.15 11.61 -9.31
CA PHE A 212 -0.61 10.33 -8.81
C PHE A 212 0.55 10.57 -7.85
N VAL A 213 0.53 9.84 -6.75
CA VAL A 213 1.52 9.90 -5.69
C VAL A 213 2.21 8.55 -5.59
N GLU A 214 3.54 8.59 -5.58
CA GLU A 214 4.39 7.43 -5.36
C GLU A 214 4.24 6.94 -3.91
N PRO A 215 4.02 5.62 -3.69
CA PRO A 215 3.93 5.05 -2.36
C PRO A 215 5.31 4.97 -1.69
N ASP A 216 5.35 5.26 -0.39
CA ASP A 216 6.42 4.87 0.51
C ASP A 216 5.96 3.61 1.26
N VAL A 217 6.51 2.46 0.90
CA VAL A 217 6.07 1.15 1.41
C VAL A 217 6.83 0.75 2.67
N PHE A 218 6.13 0.10 3.60
CA PHE A 218 6.81 -0.49 4.76
C PHE A 218 7.65 -1.68 4.31
N LYS A 219 8.98 -1.53 4.43
CA LYS A 219 10.00 -2.44 3.90
C LYS A 219 9.75 -3.89 4.28
N ASP A 220 9.57 -4.19 5.56
CA ASP A 220 9.38 -5.55 6.05
C ASP A 220 8.11 -6.19 5.49
N ASN A 221 7.03 -5.40 5.36
CA ASN A 221 5.77 -5.87 4.78
C ASN A 221 5.95 -6.20 3.29
N TYR A 222 6.62 -5.32 2.54
CA TYR A 222 6.92 -5.54 1.13
C TYR A 222 7.78 -6.79 0.93
N VAL A 223 8.92 -6.88 1.64
CA VAL A 223 9.85 -8.02 1.56
C VAL A 223 9.12 -9.32 1.86
N THR A 224 8.43 -9.41 3.00
CA THR A 224 7.67 -10.61 3.40
C THR A 224 6.69 -11.05 2.32
N LYS A 225 5.97 -10.11 1.68
CA LYS A 225 4.95 -10.43 0.67
C LYS A 225 5.57 -10.92 -0.63
N VAL A 226 6.66 -10.30 -1.07
CA VAL A 226 7.37 -10.70 -2.31
C VAL A 226 8.06 -12.05 -2.11
N VAL A 227 8.85 -12.19 -1.04
CA VAL A 227 9.56 -13.42 -0.67
C VAL A 227 8.62 -14.61 -0.62
N LYS A 228 7.50 -14.47 0.10
CA LYS A 228 6.50 -15.53 0.22
C LYS A 228 5.92 -15.98 -1.12
N VAL A 229 5.81 -15.07 -2.10
CA VAL A 229 5.33 -15.42 -3.44
C VAL A 229 6.39 -16.19 -4.22
N LEU A 230 7.64 -15.71 -4.20
CA LEU A 230 8.76 -16.37 -4.89
C LEU A 230 8.99 -17.80 -4.35
N ASP A 231 8.95 -17.95 -3.03
CA ASP A 231 9.08 -19.25 -2.37
C ASP A 231 7.92 -20.18 -2.71
N GLY A 232 6.70 -19.63 -2.74
CA GLY A 232 5.51 -20.39 -3.08
C GLY A 232 5.53 -20.93 -4.52
N TRP A 233 6.15 -20.23 -5.46
CA TRP A 233 6.28 -20.70 -6.84
C TRP A 233 7.37 -21.73 -7.03
N THR A 234 8.49 -21.58 -6.34
CA THR A 234 9.68 -22.41 -6.59
C THR A 234 9.87 -23.54 -5.58
N GLY A 235 9.18 -23.51 -4.44
CA GLY A 235 9.31 -24.50 -3.38
C GLY A 235 10.67 -24.50 -2.68
N GLN A 236 11.52 -23.49 -2.93
CA GLN A 236 12.90 -23.46 -2.43
C GLN A 236 12.99 -23.24 -0.91
N ARG A 237 11.97 -22.61 -0.31
CA ARG A 237 11.91 -22.37 1.14
C ARG A 237 10.57 -22.80 1.70
N SER A 238 10.61 -23.20 2.97
CA SER A 238 9.39 -23.53 3.71
C SER A 238 8.54 -22.28 3.87
N MET A 239 7.27 -22.36 3.47
CA MET A 239 6.34 -21.23 3.50
C MET A 239 6.12 -20.78 4.95
N VAL A 240 6.76 -19.67 5.34
CA VAL A 240 6.56 -19.09 6.67
C VAL A 240 5.14 -18.53 6.75
N LYS A 241 4.38 -18.96 7.76
CA LYS A 241 3.06 -18.38 8.04
C LYS A 241 3.24 -16.91 8.44
N PRO A 242 2.43 -15.99 7.90
CA PRO A 242 2.59 -14.58 8.20
C PRO A 242 2.31 -14.34 9.69
N LEU A 243 3.22 -13.65 10.36
CA LEU A 243 3.16 -13.44 11.81
C LEU A 243 2.02 -12.50 12.24
N GLN A 244 1.50 -11.67 11.33
CA GLN A 244 0.41 -10.76 11.69
C GLN A 244 -0.37 -10.29 10.46
N TYR A 245 -1.70 -10.35 10.54
CA TYR A 245 -2.62 -9.70 9.61
C TYR A 245 -2.91 -8.30 10.13
N TYR A 246 -2.67 -7.28 9.32
CA TYR A 246 -3.04 -5.90 9.62
C TYR A 246 -4.36 -5.60 8.91
N PRO A 247 -5.51 -5.52 9.62
CA PRO A 247 -6.77 -5.14 8.99
C PRO A 247 -6.68 -3.71 8.42
N SER A 248 -7.23 -3.49 7.23
CA SER A 248 -7.30 -2.15 6.68
C SER A 248 -8.29 -1.30 7.49
N THR A 249 -7.87 -0.15 7.98
CA THR A 249 -8.70 0.77 8.78
C THR A 249 -9.68 1.61 7.96
N GLY A 250 -9.80 1.39 6.64
CA GLY A 250 -10.76 2.13 5.82
C GLY A 250 -11.05 1.48 4.47
N PRO A 251 -12.17 1.86 3.82
CA PRO A 251 -12.56 1.35 2.52
C PRO A 251 -11.53 1.77 1.47
N HIS A 252 -10.93 0.79 0.81
CA HIS A 252 -10.09 1.01 -0.37
C HIS A 252 -10.89 1.77 -1.44
N LYS A 253 -10.44 2.97 -1.82
CA LYS A 253 -11.08 3.76 -2.87
C LYS A 253 -10.58 3.31 -4.24
N ALA A 254 -11.23 2.29 -4.81
CA ALA A 254 -10.89 1.72 -6.12
C ALA A 254 -10.78 2.78 -7.23
N SER A 255 -11.61 3.82 -7.18
CA SER A 255 -11.57 4.94 -8.13
C SER A 255 -10.31 5.80 -8.05
N LYS A 256 -9.47 5.66 -7.01
CA LYS A 256 -8.22 6.40 -6.81
C LYS A 256 -6.97 5.55 -7.00
N CYS A 257 -7.09 4.23 -6.94
CA CYS A 257 -6.00 3.28 -7.14
C CYS A 257 -5.74 3.06 -8.64
N HIS A 258 -4.49 3.18 -9.07
CA HIS A 258 -4.12 2.92 -10.47
C HIS A 258 -4.44 1.48 -10.88
N ALA A 259 -4.09 0.50 -10.06
CA ALA A 259 -4.35 -0.91 -10.34
C ALA A 259 -5.84 -1.19 -10.54
N CYS A 260 -6.70 -0.71 -9.63
CA CYS A 260 -8.14 -0.95 -9.74
C CYS A 260 -8.76 -0.27 -10.95
N ARG A 261 -8.27 0.91 -11.36
CA ARG A 261 -8.70 1.56 -12.61
C ARG A 261 -8.38 0.72 -13.84
N ASN A 262 -7.32 -0.08 -13.78
CA ASN A 262 -6.91 -1.00 -14.85
C ASN A 262 -7.49 -2.42 -14.67
N GLY A 263 -8.49 -2.59 -13.79
CA GLY A 263 -9.16 -3.87 -13.56
C GLY A 263 -8.39 -4.86 -12.68
N ILE A 264 -7.26 -4.46 -12.09
CA ILE A 264 -6.46 -5.29 -11.20
C ILE A 264 -7.10 -5.29 -9.81
N ARG A 265 -7.52 -6.47 -9.34
CA ARG A 265 -8.06 -6.69 -7.99
C ARG A 265 -6.96 -7.22 -7.07
N HIS A 266 -6.82 -6.64 -5.88
CA HIS A 266 -5.72 -6.91 -4.95
C HIS A 266 -6.16 -6.90 -3.49
#